data_AF-V6HXV5-F1
#
_entry.id   AF-V6HXV5-F1
#
_cell.length_a   1.000
_cell.length_b   1.000
_cell.length_c   1.000
_cell.angle_alpha   90.00
_cell.angle_beta   90.00
_cell.angle_gamma   90.00
#
_symmetry.space_group_name_H-M   'P 1'
#
loop_
_entity.id
_entity.type
_entity.pdbx_description
1 polymer ?
#
loop_
_entity_poly.entity_id
_entity_poly.type
_entity_poly.pdbx_seq_one_letter_code
_entity_poly.pdbx_strand_id
1 'polypeptide(L)' 'MPPYASELNPQEYIWCRWKKNYMANFCPENLSQLIQRTKSTLGILKSNTISFDSYWRQAGI' A
#
# COMPACT_ATOMS: atom_id res chain seq x y z
N MET A 1 7.55 16.68 -6.06
CA MET A 1 6.35 16.66 -5.19
C MET A 1 6.44 17.80 -4.19
N PRO A 2 5.36 18.56 -3.95
CA PRO A 2 5.35 19.54 -2.88
C PRO A 2 5.49 18.86 -1.51
N PRO A 3 6.24 19.46 -0.56
CA PRO A 3 6.65 18.82 0.70
C PRO A 3 5.50 18.44 1.66
N TYR A 4 4.26 18.87 1.40
CA TYR A 4 3.10 18.65 2.28
C TYR A 4 1.97 17.83 1.65
N ALA A 5 2.06 17.39 0.39
CA ALA A 5 0.99 16.64 -0.26
C ALA A 5 1.26 15.13 -0.23
N SER A 6 1.35 14.55 0.97
CA SER A 6 1.48 13.09 1.16
C SER A 6 0.34 12.30 0.52
N GLU A 7 -0.84 12.93 0.35
CA GLU A 7 -1.99 12.36 -0.38
C GLU A 7 -1.76 12.18 -1.89
N LEU A 8 -0.81 12.92 -2.46
CA LEU A 8 -0.38 12.78 -3.85
C LEU A 8 0.82 11.83 -4.00
N ASN A 9 1.30 11.25 -2.90
CA ASN A 9 2.35 10.24 -2.96
C ASN A 9 1.74 8.86 -3.27
N PRO A 10 2.01 8.26 -4.43
CA PRO A 10 1.51 6.94 -4.77
C PRO A 10 1.99 5.87 -3.78
N GLN A 11 3.16 6.04 -3.16
CA GLN A 11 3.64 5.15 -2.10
C GLN A 11 2.70 5.18 -0.88
N GLU A 12 2.36 6.36 -0.37
CA GLU A 12 1.48 6.49 0.80
C GLU A 12 0.09 5.94 0.51
N TYR A 13 -0.42 6.15 -0.71
CA TYR A 13 -1.69 5.57 -1.15
C TYR A 13 -1.65 4.04 -1.12
N ILE A 14 -0.61 3.43 -1.68
CA ILE A 14 -0.41 1.98 -1.67
C ILE A 14 -0.39 1.46 -0.24
N TRP A 15 0.39 2.09 0.64
CA TRP A 15 0.51 1.70 2.04
C TRP A 15 -0.80 1.85 2.82
N CYS A 16 -1.51 2.96 2.65
CA CYS A 16 -2.81 3.18 3.30
C CYS A 16 -3.85 2.17 2.85
N ARG A 17 -3.94 1.90 1.53
CA ARG A 17 -4.88 0.91 1.00
C ARG A 17 -4.51 -0.50 1.45
N TRP A 18 -3.23 -0.86 1.40
CA TRP A 18 -2.75 -2.15 1.85
C TRP A 18 -3.06 -2.38 3.33
N LYS A 19 -2.76 -1.39 4.19
CA LYS A 19 -3.08 -1.45 5.62
C LYS A 19 -4.57 -1.67 5.86
N LYS A 20 -5.44 -0.90 5.19
CA LYS A 20 -6.91 -1.01 5.34
C LYS A 20 -7.48 -2.33 4.84
N ASN A 21 -6.96 -2.90 3.74
CA ASN A 21 -7.55 -4.10 3.12
C ASN A 21 -6.95 -5.41 3.64
N TYR A 22 -5.66 -5.43 3.98
CA TYR A 22 -4.94 -6.67 4.26
C TYR A 22 -4.42 -6.77 5.71
N MET A 23 -4.31 -5.65 6.43
CA MET A 23 -3.75 -5.60 7.79
C MET A 23 -4.73 -5.10 8.85
N ALA A 24 -5.95 -4.67 8.49
CA ALA A 24 -6.84 -3.95 9.41
C ALA A 24 -7.13 -4.68 10.73
N ASN A 25 -7.20 -6.02 10.70
CA ASN A 25 -7.44 -6.87 11.88
C ASN A 25 -6.29 -7.85 12.14
N PHE A 26 -5.12 -7.63 11.55
CA PHE A 26 -4.00 -8.55 11.68
C PHE A 26 -3.15 -8.19 12.91
N CYS A 27 -3.11 -9.07 13.90
CA CYS A 27 -2.29 -8.93 15.10
C CYS A 27 -1.19 -9.99 15.10
N PRO A 28 0.03 -9.67 14.62
CA PRO A 28 1.14 -10.60 14.62
C PRO A 28 1.70 -10.79 16.04
N GLU A 29 1.97 -12.04 16.42
CA GLU A 29 2.61 -12.34 17.72
C GLU A 29 4.10 -12.01 17.74
N ASN A 30 4.73 -11.92 16.56
CA ASN A 30 6.14 -11.61 16.40
C ASN A 30 6.43 -10.98 15.04
N LEU A 31 7.62 -10.38 14.92
CA LEU A 31 8.06 -9.70 13.70
C LEU A 31 8.11 -10.64 12.49
N SER A 32 8.41 -11.94 12.69
CA SER A 32 8.46 -12.91 11.60
C SER A 32 7.09 -13.11 10.95
N GLN A 33 6.03 -13.29 11.75
CA GLN A 33 4.65 -13.37 11.25
C GLN A 33 4.25 -12.10 10.50
N LEU A 34 4.64 -10.91 11.00
CA LEU A 34 4.39 -9.65 10.32
C LEU A 34 5.07 -9.59 8.94
N ILE A 35 6.34 -9.97 8.86
CA ILE A 35 7.11 -9.95 7.60
C ILE A 35 6.50 -10.93 6.59
N GLN A 36 6.19 -12.16 7.03
CA GLN A 36 5.64 -13.19 6.15
C GLN A 36 4.28 -12.77 5.60
N ARG A 37 3.38 -12.27 6.46
CA ARG A 37 2.06 -11.76 6.06
C ARG A 37 2.19 -10.58 5.11
N THR A 38 3.14 -9.68 5.38
CA THR A 38 3.39 -8.50 4.54
C THR A 38 3.84 -8.89 3.14
N LYS A 39 4.83 -9.79 3.02
CA LYS A 39 5.29 -10.28 1.70
C LYS A 39 4.18 -10.92 0.89
N SER A 40 3.38 -11.78 1.53
CA SER A 40 2.27 -12.48 0.86
C SER A 40 1.19 -11.50 0.36
N THR A 41 0.75 -10.59 1.23
CA THR A 41 -0.34 -9.65 0.91
C THR A 41 0.08 -8.55 -0.05
N LEU A 42 1.34 -8.10 -0.01
CA LEU A 42 1.89 -7.21 -1.04
C LEU A 42 1.98 -7.90 -2.40
N GLY A 43 2.30 -9.20 -2.44
CA GLY A 43 2.23 -10.00 -3.66
C GLY A 43 0.81 -10.02 -4.25
N ILE A 44 -0.21 -10.22 -3.40
CA ILE A 44 -1.62 -10.17 -3.82
C ILE A 44 -2.03 -8.78 -4.30
N LEU A 45 -1.60 -7.72 -3.61
CA LEU A 45 -1.85 -6.34 -4.00
C LEU A 45 -1.21 -5.99 -5.35
N LYS A 46 -0.03 -6.55 -5.64
CA LYS A 46 0.65 -6.38 -6.93
C LYS A 46 -0.05 -7.13 -8.06
N SER A 47 -0.54 -8.35 -7.79
CA SER A 47 -1.24 -9.18 -8.78
C SER A 47 -2.68 -8.75 -9.04
N ASN A 48 -3.35 -8.16 -8.05
CA ASN A 48 -4.59 -7.42 -8.29
C ASN A 48 -4.16 -6.10 -8.94
N THR A 49 -4.12 -6.07 -10.27
CA THR A 49 -3.76 -4.92 -11.09
C THR A 49 -4.58 -3.69 -10.71
N ILE A 50 -4.17 -2.99 -9.66
CA ILE A 50 -4.67 -1.67 -9.32
C ILE A 50 -4.13 -0.81 -10.45
N SER A 51 -5.02 -0.30 -11.29
CA SER A 51 -4.63 0.68 -12.30
C SER A 51 -4.10 1.91 -11.57
N PHE A 52 -2.78 1.97 -11.44
CA PHE A 52 -2.09 3.10 -10.84
C PHE A 52 -2.11 4.31 -11.77
N ASP A 53 -2.45 4.11 -13.04
CA ASP A 53 -2.44 5.11 -14.11
C ASP A 53 -3.29 6.35 -13.76
N SER A 54 -4.48 6.13 -13.20
CA SER A 54 -5.36 7.24 -12.77
C SER A 54 -4.76 8.04 -11.61
N TYR A 55 -3.98 7.41 -10.74
CA TYR A 55 -3.35 8.05 -9.58
C TYR A 55 -2.05 8.75 -9.94
N TRP A 56 -1.24 8.19 -10.85
CA TRP A 56 -0.06 8.87 -11.40
C TRP A 56 -0.48 10.18 -12.10
N ARG A 57 -1.56 10.12 -12.90
CA ARG A 57 -2.19 11.32 -13.50
C ARG A 57 -2.64 12.34 -12.46
N GLN A 58 -3.20 11.91 -11.33
CA GLN A 58 -3.62 12.81 -10.24
C GLN A 58 -2.43 13.41 -9.48
N ALA A 59 -1.32 12.68 -9.36
CA ALA A 59 -0.07 13.15 -8.78
C ALA A 59 0.71 14.11 -9.71
N GLY A 60 0.24 14.29 -10.96
CA GLY A 60 0.88 15.14 -11.97
C GLY A 60 2.14 14.51 -12.58
N ILE A 61 2.22 13.17 -12.57
CA ILE A 61 3.31 12.37 -13.16
C ILE A 61 2.82 11.68 -14.43
#